data_AF-A0A7C4KTX4-F1
#
_entry.id   AF-A0A7C4KTX4-F1
#
_cell.length_a   1.000
_cell.length_b   1.000
_cell.length_c   1.000
_cell.angle_alpha   90.00
_cell.angle_beta   90.00
_cell.angle_gamma   90.00
#
_symmetry.space_group_name_H-M   'P 1'
#
loop_
_entity.id
_entity.type
_entity.pdbx_description
1 polymer ?
#
loop_
_entity_poly.entity_id
_entity_poly.type
_entity_poly.pdbx_seq_one_letter_code
_entity_poly.pdbx_strand_id
1 'polypeptide(L)'
;MRSLGLGALLCLAISAAAPAVLARVGGGESFGGGDSGGGDFGDSGGGGTGELVGWLLWLVVQNPEFGLPALAVAGVVLIIRARMRRDRPALSAPSWAGGAPMPVDARSRRENLARLVQEDPQFSEPLFLDFARMIYARYQEGRGGDNIEGLRPYVSDRLWGPLVAGEPGRERPRVSQVIVGSLAIELISFEADHVAISCALQGNYTETRTEAGTTFFVSSQLVFRRNRGVVSLPPERMRSLSCPSCGAGEKLDREGVCAFCGQAVPPGAFQWQLFSVLDYTRIPRAAMELAVDQPERGTDRPTWFDPDLDTEVRAFAARNPQDSIQRLLDRATEIFLLLQKAWSDGRWERARAFETDRVYQMHLFWMLRYQEKGIRNVLSDVQVHKVELAKLRRDAFYESATLRIHASMIDYKIDSSGQVVGGSRKVPRRFSEYWTFIRRAGFVPRGDSSACPSCGAPVKVAMDGRCEFCHNHIASGDFDWTLSAIEQDESYAG
;
A
#
# COMPACT_ATOMS: atom_id res chain seq x y z
N MET A 1 -4.49 -59.49 -7.69
CA MET A 1 -5.47 -58.67 -6.95
C MET A 1 -4.74 -57.54 -6.24
N ARG A 2 -4.93 -56.29 -6.69
CA ARG A 2 -4.98 -55.03 -5.91
C ARG A 2 -4.92 -53.83 -6.87
N SER A 3 -6.12 -53.40 -7.24
CA SER A 3 -6.56 -52.03 -7.56
C SER A 3 -6.45 -51.14 -6.30
N LEU A 4 -6.49 -49.80 -6.22
CA LEU A 4 -6.80 -48.61 -7.03
C LEU A 4 -5.96 -47.45 -6.41
N GLY A 5 -5.41 -46.49 -7.14
CA GLY A 5 -6.11 -45.25 -7.51
C GLY A 5 -5.69 -44.06 -6.61
N LEU A 6 -4.57 -43.41 -6.95
CA LEU A 6 -4.06 -42.19 -6.31
C LEU A 6 -4.60 -40.97 -7.08
N GLY A 7 -5.32 -40.08 -6.42
CA GLY A 7 -5.85 -38.86 -7.01
C GLY A 7 -6.01 -37.76 -5.97
N ALA A 8 -4.90 -37.08 -5.65
CA ALA A 8 -4.90 -35.83 -4.90
C ALA A 8 -4.16 -34.79 -5.74
N LEU A 9 -4.91 -34.00 -6.51
CA LEU A 9 -4.44 -32.80 -7.18
C LEU A 9 -4.32 -31.69 -6.13
N LEU A 10 -3.10 -31.50 -5.61
CA LEU A 10 -2.73 -30.30 -4.86
C LEU A 10 -2.29 -29.24 -5.87
N CYS A 11 -3.20 -28.32 -6.23
CA CYS A 11 -2.83 -27.11 -6.95
C CYS A 11 -2.10 -26.15 -6.00
N LEU A 12 -0.76 -26.24 -5.99
CA LEU A 12 0.09 -25.19 -5.42
C LEU A 12 0.13 -24.00 -6.39
N ALA A 13 -0.70 -22.99 -6.14
CA ALA A 13 -0.50 -21.67 -6.72
C ALA A 13 0.59 -20.95 -5.91
N ILE A 14 1.82 -20.94 -6.43
CA ILE A 14 2.92 -20.14 -5.90
C ILE A 14 2.77 -18.74 -6.50
N SER A 15 2.26 -17.80 -5.71
CA SER A 15 2.16 -16.40 -6.13
C SER A 15 3.45 -15.66 -5.77
N ALA A 16 4.13 -15.13 -6.79
CA ALA A 16 5.30 -14.27 -6.66
C ALA A 16 4.83 -12.86 -6.23
N ALA A 17 4.91 -12.57 -4.93
CA ALA A 17 4.64 -11.23 -4.43
C ALA A 17 5.84 -10.31 -4.71
N ALA A 18 5.66 -9.31 -5.58
CA ALA A 18 6.59 -8.21 -5.68
C ALA A 18 6.69 -7.48 -4.31
N PRO A 19 7.87 -6.96 -3.92
CA PRO A 19 7.95 -6.07 -2.77
C PRO A 19 7.12 -4.83 -3.08
N ALA A 20 5.99 -4.60 -2.40
CA ALA A 20 5.25 -3.36 -2.60
C ALA A 20 5.97 -2.23 -1.85
N VAL A 21 6.31 -1.23 -2.64
CA VAL A 21 6.83 0.04 -2.19
C VAL A 21 5.65 1.01 -2.21
N LEU A 22 5.36 1.67 -1.09
CA LEU A 22 4.33 2.71 -1.08
C LEU A 22 4.88 3.97 -0.47
N ALA A 23 4.57 5.05 -1.16
CA ALA A 23 5.16 6.35 -1.02
C ALA A 23 4.91 6.97 0.34
N ARG A 24 5.97 7.54 0.91
CA ARG A 24 5.85 8.76 1.68
C ARG A 24 5.83 9.93 0.71
N VAL A 25 5.28 11.06 1.14
CA VAL A 25 5.47 12.31 0.42
C VAL A 25 6.97 12.59 0.32
N GLY A 26 7.46 12.64 -0.92
CA GLY A 26 8.85 12.91 -1.22
C GLY A 26 9.49 11.90 -2.16
N GLY A 27 8.90 10.71 -2.36
CA GLY A 27 9.54 9.58 -3.03
C GLY A 27 10.40 8.76 -2.05
N GLY A 28 10.20 7.44 -2.04
CA GLY A 28 11.06 6.47 -1.34
C GLY A 28 10.52 5.78 -0.07
N GLU A 29 11.05 4.56 0.12
CA GLU A 29 10.91 3.51 1.15
C GLU A 29 9.69 2.55 1.06
N SER A 30 10.00 1.27 0.84
CA SER A 30 9.02 0.19 0.81
C SER A 30 8.50 -0.23 2.18
N PHE A 31 7.28 -0.76 2.18
CA PHE A 31 6.77 -1.55 3.29
C PHE A 31 7.60 -2.84 3.47
N GLY A 32 8.18 -3.39 2.40
CA GLY A 32 9.17 -4.47 2.44
C GLY A 32 10.55 -3.99 2.92
N GLY A 33 11.03 -4.50 4.05
CA GLY A 33 12.41 -4.27 4.49
C GLY A 33 13.38 -5.11 3.64
N GLY A 34 14.54 -4.56 3.33
CA GLY A 34 15.63 -5.32 2.72
C GLY A 34 16.09 -6.44 3.65
N ASP A 35 16.33 -7.61 3.07
CA ASP A 35 17.08 -8.68 3.71
C ASP A 35 18.46 -8.13 4.09
N SER A 36 18.89 -8.42 5.31
CA SER A 36 20.27 -8.24 5.76
C SER A 36 21.17 -9.22 4.99
N GLY A 37 21.48 -8.90 3.75
CA GLY A 37 22.56 -9.50 2.99
C GLY A 37 23.84 -8.77 3.36
N GLY A 38 24.73 -9.47 4.08
CA GLY A 38 26.09 -8.98 4.32
C GLY A 38 26.74 -8.57 3.02
N GLY A 39 27.36 -7.39 3.03
CA GLY A 39 28.00 -6.82 1.86
C GLY A 39 29.04 -7.77 1.28
N ASP A 40 28.74 -8.32 0.10
CA ASP A 40 29.76 -8.75 -0.83
C ASP A 40 30.22 -7.50 -1.57
N PHE A 41 31.42 -7.06 -1.26
CA PHE A 41 32.17 -6.11 -2.08
C PHE A 41 32.28 -6.71 -3.49
N GLY A 42 31.46 -6.20 -4.41
CA GLY A 42 31.65 -6.39 -5.83
C GLY A 42 32.90 -5.62 -6.25
N ASP A 43 34.03 -6.32 -6.31
CA ASP A 43 35.27 -5.84 -6.91
C ASP A 43 35.03 -5.65 -8.41
N SER A 44 34.61 -4.44 -8.79
CA SER A 44 34.66 -3.98 -10.17
C SER A 44 36.12 -3.77 -10.54
N GLY A 45 36.61 -4.67 -11.39
CA GLY A 45 37.97 -4.76 -11.90
C GLY A 45 38.76 -3.45 -12.00
N GLY A 46 39.96 -3.50 -11.43
CA GLY A 46 40.99 -2.49 -11.66
C GLY A 46 42.19 -2.61 -10.72
N GLY A 47 42.95 -3.71 -10.81
CA GLY A 47 44.31 -3.82 -10.26
C GLY A 47 44.43 -4.47 -8.87
N GLY A 48 44.94 -5.71 -8.82
CA GLY A 48 45.42 -6.30 -7.55
C GLY A 48 45.48 -7.84 -7.49
N THR A 49 44.60 -8.56 -8.19
CA THR A 49 44.55 -10.04 -8.10
C THR A 49 45.63 -10.75 -8.93
N GLY A 50 46.08 -10.15 -10.05
CA GLY A 50 47.17 -10.69 -10.87
C GLY A 50 48.54 -10.62 -10.18
N GLU A 51 48.76 -9.61 -9.35
CA GLU A 51 50.04 -9.42 -8.63
C GLU A 51 50.22 -10.46 -7.53
N LEU A 52 49.16 -10.81 -6.79
CA LEU A 52 49.21 -11.84 -5.75
C LEU A 52 49.52 -13.23 -6.31
N VAL A 53 48.94 -13.58 -7.46
CA VAL A 53 49.23 -14.86 -8.14
C VAL A 53 50.66 -14.86 -8.70
N GLY A 54 51.10 -13.73 -9.27
CA GLY A 54 52.49 -13.55 -9.73
C GLY A 54 53.51 -13.68 -8.60
N TRP A 55 53.24 -13.05 -7.45
CA TRP A 55 54.08 -13.16 -6.25
C TRP A 55 54.14 -14.58 -5.70
N LEU A 56 53.01 -15.28 -5.63
CA LEU A 56 52.96 -16.68 -5.16
C LEU A 56 53.77 -17.61 -6.07
N LEU A 57 53.66 -17.45 -7.38
CA LEU A 57 54.44 -18.24 -8.35
C LEU A 57 55.94 -17.89 -8.27
N TRP A 58 56.29 -16.62 -8.11
CA TRP A 58 57.68 -16.20 -7.88
C TRP A 58 58.26 -16.80 -6.59
N LEU A 59 57.49 -16.83 -5.50
CA LEU A 59 57.89 -17.37 -4.20
C LEU A 59 58.11 -18.90 -4.26
N VAL A 60 57.32 -19.61 -5.04
CA VAL A 60 57.51 -21.05 -5.32
C VAL A 60 58.80 -21.33 -6.10
N VAL A 61 59.17 -20.46 -7.04
CA VAL A 61 60.39 -20.64 -7.85
C VAL A 61 61.66 -20.26 -7.07
N GLN A 62 61.63 -19.18 -6.29
CA GLN A 62 62.82 -18.69 -5.57
C GLN A 62 63.05 -19.40 -4.22
N ASN A 63 61.99 -19.76 -3.50
CA ASN A 63 62.08 -20.37 -2.17
C ASN A 63 61.03 -21.49 -2.00
N PRO A 64 61.27 -22.67 -2.61
CA PRO A 64 60.28 -23.75 -2.66
C PRO A 64 59.88 -24.29 -1.28
N GLU A 65 60.75 -24.19 -0.28
CA GLU A 65 60.49 -24.59 1.11
C GLU A 65 59.38 -23.77 1.80
N PHE A 66 59.13 -22.53 1.36
CA PHE A 66 58.05 -21.67 1.86
C PHE A 66 56.91 -21.47 0.85
N GLY A 67 57.22 -21.50 -0.45
CA GLY A 67 56.23 -21.35 -1.51
C GLY A 67 55.27 -22.53 -1.64
N LEU A 68 55.76 -23.78 -1.50
CA LEU A 68 54.92 -24.97 -1.59
C LEU A 68 53.92 -25.08 -0.43
N PRO A 69 54.29 -24.82 0.85
CA PRO A 69 53.32 -24.72 1.93
C PRO A 69 52.27 -23.62 1.74
N ALA A 70 52.67 -22.44 1.28
CA ALA A 70 51.73 -21.34 1.03
C ALA A 70 50.70 -21.69 -0.06
N LEU A 71 51.15 -22.39 -1.12
CA LEU A 71 50.27 -22.86 -2.20
C LEU A 71 49.36 -24.00 -1.75
N ALA A 72 49.84 -24.88 -0.88
CA ALA A 72 49.02 -25.91 -0.23
C ALA A 72 47.94 -25.31 0.67
N VAL A 73 48.26 -24.28 1.45
CA VAL A 73 47.28 -23.54 2.28
C VAL A 73 46.25 -22.83 1.41
N ALA A 74 46.66 -22.15 0.34
CA ALA A 74 45.73 -21.54 -0.62
C ALA A 74 44.82 -22.57 -1.28
N GLY A 75 45.35 -23.73 -1.66
CA GLY A 75 44.60 -24.86 -2.18
C GLY A 75 43.60 -25.43 -1.16
N VAL A 76 44.01 -25.60 0.09
CA VAL A 76 43.15 -26.05 1.19
C VAL A 76 42.05 -25.02 1.47
N VAL A 77 42.34 -23.73 1.47
CA VAL A 77 41.34 -22.66 1.61
C VAL A 77 40.35 -22.67 0.46
N LEU A 78 40.81 -22.88 -0.79
CA LEU A 78 39.94 -23.02 -1.95
C LEU A 78 39.10 -24.28 -1.90
N ILE A 79 39.64 -25.40 -1.42
CA ILE A 79 38.92 -26.66 -1.23
C ILE A 79 37.91 -26.55 -0.09
N ILE A 80 38.24 -25.86 1.00
CA ILE A 80 37.33 -25.56 2.11
C ILE A 80 36.22 -24.64 1.61
N ARG A 81 36.52 -23.58 0.84
CA ARG A 81 35.51 -22.74 0.19
C ARG A 81 34.65 -23.53 -0.80
N ALA A 82 35.23 -24.43 -1.57
CA ALA A 82 34.50 -25.28 -2.53
C ALA A 82 33.63 -26.32 -1.81
N ARG A 83 34.07 -26.88 -0.69
CA ARG A 83 33.28 -27.78 0.17
C ARG A 83 32.19 -27.04 0.93
N MET A 84 32.47 -25.85 1.48
CA MET A 84 31.45 -24.97 2.06
C MET A 84 30.40 -24.52 1.03
N ARG A 85 30.75 -24.47 -0.27
CA ARG A 85 29.79 -24.29 -1.37
C ARG A 85 29.01 -25.57 -1.72
N ARG A 86 29.55 -26.75 -1.43
CA ARG A 86 28.96 -28.06 -1.79
C ARG A 86 28.09 -28.67 -0.68
N ASP A 87 28.41 -28.38 0.58
CA ASP A 87 27.72 -28.87 1.79
C ASP A 87 26.76 -27.83 2.39
N ARG A 88 26.48 -26.73 1.69
CA ARG A 88 25.23 -26.02 1.94
C ARG A 88 24.11 -26.95 1.49
N PRO A 89 23.20 -27.40 2.39
CA PRO A 89 21.96 -27.99 1.91
C PRO A 89 21.38 -26.99 0.92
N ALA A 90 20.92 -27.48 -0.23
CA ALA A 90 20.20 -26.69 -1.20
C ALA A 90 18.87 -26.23 -0.58
N LEU A 91 18.95 -25.28 0.36
CA LEU A 91 17.96 -24.24 0.47
C LEU A 91 18.11 -23.48 -0.82
N SER A 92 17.25 -23.81 -1.77
CA SER A 92 16.91 -22.96 -2.89
C SER A 92 16.57 -21.59 -2.29
N ALA A 93 17.57 -20.72 -2.18
CA ALA A 93 17.32 -19.30 -2.08
C ALA A 93 16.54 -18.99 -3.37
N PRO A 94 15.27 -18.55 -3.28
CA PRO A 94 14.58 -18.12 -4.47
C PRO A 94 15.43 -17.00 -5.04
N SER A 95 15.96 -17.20 -6.24
CA SER A 95 16.50 -16.11 -7.02
C SER A 95 15.32 -15.20 -7.31
N TRP A 96 15.14 -14.14 -6.51
CA TRP A 96 14.30 -13.01 -6.87
C TRP A 96 15.01 -12.18 -7.96
N ALA A 97 15.39 -12.85 -9.05
CA ALA A 97 15.45 -12.20 -10.34
C ALA A 97 13.98 -11.93 -10.70
N GLY A 98 13.63 -10.66 -10.84
CA GLY A 98 12.26 -10.19 -11.03
C GLY A 98 11.60 -10.79 -12.26
N GLY A 99 11.05 -11.99 -12.13
CA GLY A 99 9.87 -12.38 -12.86
C GLY A 99 8.77 -11.44 -12.39
N ALA A 100 8.29 -10.59 -13.28
CA ALA A 100 7.05 -9.86 -13.07
C ALA A 100 6.01 -10.85 -12.50
N PRO A 101 5.16 -10.42 -11.53
CA PRO A 101 4.05 -11.25 -11.09
C PRO A 101 3.34 -11.78 -12.35
N MET A 102 3.03 -13.08 -12.37
CA MET A 102 2.16 -13.65 -13.40
C MET A 102 0.99 -12.69 -13.58
N PRO A 103 0.71 -12.19 -14.79
CA PRO A 103 -0.34 -11.21 -14.96
C PRO A 103 -1.62 -11.86 -14.46
N VAL A 104 -2.14 -11.36 -13.34
CA VAL A 104 -3.58 -11.40 -13.11
C VAL A 104 -4.17 -10.97 -14.44
N ASP A 105 -4.99 -11.82 -15.07
CA ASP A 105 -5.49 -11.50 -16.39
C ASP A 105 -6.32 -10.22 -16.28
N ALA A 106 -5.69 -9.08 -16.56
CA ALA A 106 -6.25 -7.75 -16.36
C ALA A 106 -7.54 -7.62 -17.17
N ARG A 107 -7.64 -8.38 -18.27
CA ARG A 107 -8.84 -8.56 -19.06
C ARG A 107 -9.94 -9.26 -18.26
N SER A 108 -9.70 -10.46 -17.72
CA SER A 108 -10.67 -11.17 -16.87
C SER A 108 -11.12 -10.33 -15.67
N ARG A 109 -10.19 -9.64 -14.98
CA ARG A 109 -10.53 -8.72 -13.89
C ARG A 109 -11.48 -7.61 -14.38
N ARG A 110 -11.17 -6.99 -15.53
CA ARG A 110 -12.00 -5.94 -16.13
C ARG A 110 -13.38 -6.45 -16.54
N GLU A 111 -13.46 -7.61 -17.18
CA GLU A 111 -14.72 -8.25 -17.58
C GLU A 111 -15.59 -8.58 -16.37
N ASN A 112 -15.00 -9.13 -15.31
CA ASN A 112 -15.71 -9.44 -14.07
C ASN A 112 -16.10 -8.18 -13.29
N LEU A 113 -15.29 -7.12 -13.30
CA LEU A 113 -15.67 -5.84 -12.73
C LEU A 113 -16.85 -5.22 -13.48
N ALA A 114 -16.86 -5.27 -14.81
CA ALA A 114 -17.97 -4.81 -15.62
C ALA A 114 -19.26 -5.60 -15.32
N ARG A 115 -19.15 -6.93 -15.17
CA ARG A 115 -20.27 -7.78 -14.73
C ARG A 115 -20.77 -7.41 -13.34
N LEU A 116 -19.87 -7.13 -12.39
CA LEU A 116 -20.25 -6.70 -11.05
C LEU A 116 -21.02 -5.38 -11.09
N VAL A 117 -20.54 -4.40 -11.85
CA VAL A 117 -21.23 -3.11 -12.03
C VAL A 117 -22.58 -3.27 -12.73
N GLN A 118 -22.73 -4.26 -13.61
CA GLN A 118 -24.02 -4.56 -14.23
C GLN A 118 -25.04 -5.12 -13.23
N GLU A 119 -24.62 -6.01 -12.33
CA GLU A 119 -25.47 -6.60 -11.28
C GLU A 119 -25.70 -5.65 -10.09
N ASP A 120 -24.73 -4.77 -9.83
CA ASP A 120 -24.75 -3.75 -8.79
C ASP A 120 -24.35 -2.39 -9.39
N PRO A 121 -25.32 -1.65 -9.96
CA PRO A 121 -25.06 -0.34 -10.54
C PRO A 121 -24.57 0.71 -9.55
N GLN A 122 -24.60 0.44 -8.23
CA GLN A 122 -24.06 1.33 -7.21
C GLN A 122 -22.65 0.91 -6.74
N PHE A 123 -22.06 -0.15 -7.31
CA PHE A 123 -20.70 -0.51 -6.97
C PHE A 123 -19.73 0.61 -7.36
N SER A 124 -18.95 1.06 -6.38
CA SER A 124 -17.87 2.02 -6.56
C SER A 124 -16.59 1.41 -6.05
N GLU A 125 -15.61 1.25 -6.94
CA GLU A 125 -14.32 0.64 -6.64
C GLU A 125 -13.53 1.45 -5.59
N PRO A 126 -13.37 2.79 -5.72
CA PRO A 126 -12.72 3.60 -4.68
C PRO A 126 -13.41 3.45 -3.31
N LEU A 127 -14.74 3.48 -3.28
CA LEU A 127 -15.51 3.38 -2.05
C LEU A 127 -15.36 1.99 -1.41
N PHE A 128 -15.40 0.92 -2.21
CA PHE A 128 -15.16 -0.45 -1.75
C PHE A 128 -13.75 -0.61 -1.16
N LEU A 129 -12.72 -0.08 -1.83
CA LEU A 129 -11.34 -0.18 -1.36
C LEU A 129 -11.15 0.57 -0.03
N ASP A 130 -11.76 1.75 0.12
CA ASP A 130 -11.71 2.49 1.39
C ASP A 130 -12.45 1.79 2.53
N PHE A 131 -13.61 1.20 2.22
CA PHE A 131 -14.34 0.32 3.13
C PHE A 131 -13.49 -0.89 3.54
N ALA A 132 -12.87 -1.58 2.58
CA ALA A 132 -12.05 -2.76 2.84
C ALA A 132 -10.83 -2.44 3.73
N ARG A 133 -10.16 -1.29 3.50
CA ARG A 133 -9.10 -0.79 4.40
C ARG A 133 -9.62 -0.53 5.81
N MET A 134 -10.83 0.00 5.94
CA MET A 134 -11.46 0.29 7.24
C MET A 134 -11.75 -1.00 7.98
N ILE A 135 -12.44 -1.94 7.35
CA ILE A 135 -12.76 -3.23 7.97
C ILE A 135 -11.50 -3.97 8.36
N TYR A 136 -10.47 -3.99 7.51
CA TYR A 136 -9.19 -4.62 7.85
C TYR A 136 -8.53 -3.97 9.07
N ALA A 137 -8.40 -2.64 9.11
CA ALA A 137 -7.80 -1.94 10.23
C ALA A 137 -8.55 -2.22 11.54
N ARG A 138 -9.89 -2.12 11.51
CA ARG A 138 -10.77 -2.37 12.65
C ARG A 138 -10.73 -3.83 13.11
N TYR A 139 -10.64 -4.78 12.17
CA TYR A 139 -10.45 -6.20 12.46
C TYR A 139 -9.10 -6.46 13.15
N GLN A 140 -8.01 -5.86 12.66
CA GLN A 140 -6.70 -6.03 13.25
C GLN A 140 -6.64 -5.46 14.67
N GLU A 141 -7.15 -4.25 14.91
CA GLU A 141 -7.29 -3.66 16.25
C GLU A 141 -8.12 -4.57 17.18
N GLY A 142 -9.22 -5.10 16.66
CA GLY A 142 -10.11 -6.04 17.36
C GLY A 142 -9.43 -7.29 17.89
N ARG A 143 -8.32 -7.73 17.29
CA ARG A 143 -7.55 -8.89 17.78
C ARG A 143 -6.98 -8.68 19.18
N GLY A 144 -6.77 -7.43 19.60
CA GLY A 144 -6.37 -7.09 20.96
C GLY A 144 -7.49 -7.19 21.99
N GLY A 145 -8.75 -7.37 21.55
CA GLY A 145 -9.94 -7.36 22.42
C GLY A 145 -10.59 -5.99 22.56
N ASP A 146 -9.91 -4.92 22.13
CA ASP A 146 -10.43 -3.55 22.13
C ASP A 146 -11.14 -3.24 20.80
N ASN A 147 -12.04 -2.25 20.80
CA ASN A 147 -12.63 -1.69 19.58
C ASN A 147 -13.26 -2.74 18.64
N ILE A 148 -13.98 -3.75 19.14
CA ILE A 148 -14.76 -4.69 18.28
C ILE A 148 -16.18 -4.20 18.01
N GLU A 149 -16.60 -3.12 18.68
CA GLU A 149 -17.92 -2.51 18.52
C GLU A 149 -18.19 -2.18 17.05
N GLY A 150 -19.37 -2.59 16.58
CA GLY A 150 -19.80 -2.34 15.22
C GLY A 150 -19.29 -3.28 14.14
N LEU A 151 -18.29 -4.10 14.46
CA LEU A 151 -17.60 -4.89 13.44
C LEU A 151 -18.38 -6.15 13.02
N ARG A 152 -19.32 -6.61 13.88
CA ARG A 152 -20.07 -7.86 13.73
C ARG A 152 -20.75 -8.05 12.36
N PRO A 153 -21.45 -7.07 11.75
CA PRO A 153 -22.11 -7.24 10.45
C PRO A 153 -21.13 -7.31 9.28
N TYR A 154 -19.87 -6.96 9.51
CA TYR A 154 -18.86 -6.82 8.46
C TYR A 154 -17.77 -7.87 8.54
N VAL A 155 -17.85 -8.80 9.50
CA VAL A 155 -16.87 -9.87 9.69
C VAL A 155 -17.62 -11.19 9.79
N SER A 156 -17.19 -12.16 8.97
CA SER A 156 -17.81 -13.49 8.94
C SER A 156 -17.66 -14.22 10.27
N ASP A 157 -18.55 -15.19 10.51
CA ASP A 157 -18.49 -16.03 11.71
C ASP A 157 -17.16 -16.79 11.85
N ARG A 158 -16.53 -17.12 10.71
CA ARG A 158 -15.20 -17.75 10.65
C ARG A 158 -14.12 -16.90 11.33
N LEU A 159 -14.18 -15.59 11.17
CA LEU A 159 -13.23 -14.65 11.74
C LEU A 159 -13.69 -14.15 13.12
N TRP A 160 -15.00 -14.01 13.32
CA TRP A 160 -15.60 -13.49 14.55
C TRP A 160 -15.34 -14.39 15.76
N GLY A 161 -15.51 -15.71 15.62
CA GLY A 161 -15.28 -16.67 16.71
C GLY A 161 -13.90 -16.54 17.34
N PRO A 162 -12.80 -16.70 16.57
CA PRO A 162 -11.44 -16.48 17.05
C PRO A 162 -11.18 -15.07 17.59
N LEU A 163 -11.79 -14.04 16.97
CA LEU A 163 -11.65 -12.65 17.39
C LEU A 163 -12.21 -12.40 18.79
N VAL A 164 -13.38 -12.98 19.11
CA VAL A 164 -14.05 -12.77 20.41
C VAL A 164 -13.60 -13.78 21.46
N ALA A 165 -13.33 -15.03 21.10
CA ALA A 165 -12.89 -16.05 22.05
C ALA A 165 -11.40 -15.90 22.42
N GLY A 166 -10.55 -15.53 21.46
CA GLY A 166 -9.10 -15.48 21.66
C GLY A 166 -8.48 -16.88 21.76
N GLU A 167 -7.16 -16.94 21.92
CA GLU A 167 -6.46 -18.22 22.10
C GLU A 167 -6.46 -18.63 23.59
N PRO A 168 -6.94 -19.83 23.95
CA PRO A 168 -6.89 -20.31 25.32
C PRO A 168 -5.45 -20.34 25.86
N GLY A 169 -5.24 -19.75 27.04
CA GLY A 169 -3.93 -19.75 27.71
C GLY A 169 -2.89 -18.80 27.12
N ARG A 170 -3.26 -17.95 26.16
CA ARG A 170 -2.36 -16.97 25.56
C ARG A 170 -2.93 -15.57 25.64
N GLU A 171 -2.18 -14.65 26.24
CA GLU A 171 -2.55 -13.25 26.30
C GLU A 171 -2.59 -12.64 24.89
N ARG A 172 -3.63 -11.85 24.64
CA ARG A 172 -3.85 -11.20 23.36
C ARG A 172 -2.89 -10.02 23.22
N PRO A 173 -2.13 -9.92 22.12
CA PRO A 173 -1.38 -8.71 21.87
C PRO A 173 -2.36 -7.57 21.59
N ARG A 174 -2.15 -6.41 22.20
CA ARG A 174 -2.78 -5.18 21.73
C ARG A 174 -2.25 -4.88 20.33
N VAL A 175 -3.13 -4.81 19.35
CA VAL A 175 -2.77 -4.42 17.98
C VAL A 175 -3.02 -2.93 17.82
N SER A 176 -2.04 -2.22 17.28
CA SER A 176 -2.11 -0.77 17.06
C SER A 176 -1.34 -0.38 15.81
N GLN A 177 -1.48 0.88 15.38
CA GLN A 177 -0.76 1.44 14.23
C GLN A 177 -0.92 0.60 12.96
N VAL A 178 -2.16 0.19 12.69
CA VAL A 178 -2.50 -0.60 11.51
C VAL A 178 -2.47 0.32 10.29
N ILE A 179 -1.50 0.10 9.42
CA ILE A 179 -1.28 0.88 8.21
C ILE A 179 -1.43 -0.07 7.03
N VAL A 180 -2.40 0.23 6.18
CA VAL A 180 -2.52 -0.43 4.89
C VAL A 180 -1.67 0.36 3.90
N GLY A 181 -0.59 -0.26 3.42
CA GLY A 181 0.21 0.27 2.34
C GLY A 181 -0.54 0.11 1.03
N SER A 182 -0.56 -1.10 0.50
CA SER A 182 -1.30 -1.39 -0.74
C SER A 182 -2.60 -2.15 -0.43
N LEU A 183 -3.63 -1.87 -1.23
CA LEU A 183 -4.81 -2.71 -1.34
C LEU A 183 -5.31 -2.65 -2.77
N ALA A 184 -5.27 -3.77 -3.47
CA ALA A 184 -5.70 -3.87 -4.87
C ALA A 184 -6.62 -5.07 -5.07
N ILE A 185 -7.61 -4.92 -5.94
CA ILE A 185 -8.48 -6.03 -6.35
C ILE A 185 -7.71 -6.96 -7.29
N GLU A 186 -7.56 -8.22 -6.91
CA GLU A 186 -6.93 -9.25 -7.74
C GLU A 186 -7.97 -10.03 -8.53
N LEU A 187 -9.03 -10.48 -7.88
CA LEU A 187 -10.01 -11.38 -8.46
C LEU A 187 -11.42 -11.02 -8.00
N ILE A 188 -12.36 -11.11 -8.93
CA ILE A 188 -13.80 -11.03 -8.66
C ILE A 188 -14.40 -12.35 -9.11
N SER A 189 -15.07 -13.07 -8.21
CA SER A 189 -15.73 -14.33 -8.51
C SER A 189 -17.23 -14.27 -8.18
N PHE A 190 -18.00 -15.04 -8.94
CA PHE A 190 -19.46 -15.08 -8.82
C PHE A 190 -19.88 -16.51 -8.50
N GLU A 191 -20.36 -16.71 -7.29
CA GLU A 191 -20.96 -17.96 -6.84
C GLU A 191 -22.49 -17.86 -6.93
N ALA A 192 -23.19 -18.98 -6.71
CA ALA A 192 -24.64 -19.05 -6.82
C ALA A 192 -25.36 -18.13 -5.81
N ASP A 193 -24.83 -18.01 -4.60
CA ASP A 193 -25.43 -17.28 -3.47
C ASP A 193 -24.70 -15.97 -3.13
N HIS A 194 -23.43 -15.83 -3.51
CA HIS A 194 -22.63 -14.64 -3.21
C HIS A 194 -21.71 -14.20 -4.36
N VAL A 195 -21.27 -12.94 -4.29
CA VAL A 195 -20.13 -12.42 -5.03
C VAL A 195 -18.96 -12.30 -4.07
N ALA A 196 -17.75 -12.64 -4.53
CA ALA A 196 -16.53 -12.48 -3.76
C ALA A 196 -15.52 -11.57 -4.48
N ILE A 197 -14.83 -10.74 -3.71
CA ILE A 197 -13.71 -9.91 -4.17
C ILE A 197 -12.48 -10.27 -3.35
N SER A 198 -11.47 -10.81 -4.01
CA SER A 198 -10.15 -11.05 -3.42
C SER A 198 -9.27 -9.82 -3.65
N CYS A 199 -8.67 -9.33 -2.57
CA CYS A 199 -7.76 -8.20 -2.59
C CYS A 199 -6.39 -8.62 -2.05
N ALA A 200 -5.32 -8.22 -2.75
CA ALA A 200 -3.98 -8.24 -2.19
C ALA A 200 -3.78 -7.02 -1.29
N LEU A 201 -3.36 -7.26 -0.06
CA LEU A 201 -3.00 -6.25 0.90
C LEU A 201 -1.53 -6.38 1.28
N GLN A 202 -0.83 -5.25 1.33
CA GLN A 202 0.42 -5.15 2.08
C GLN A 202 0.31 -4.04 3.11
N GLY A 203 0.85 -4.25 4.30
CA GLY A 203 0.71 -3.30 5.39
C GLY A 203 1.65 -3.57 6.54
N ASN A 204 1.52 -2.75 7.57
CA ASN A 204 2.18 -2.97 8.85
C ASN A 204 1.18 -2.82 10.00
N TYR A 205 1.47 -3.47 11.11
CA TYR A 205 0.82 -3.20 12.39
C TYR A 205 1.78 -3.51 13.54
N THR A 206 1.53 -2.93 14.70
CA THR A 206 2.33 -3.16 15.91
C THR A 206 1.55 -4.00 16.91
N GLU A 207 2.13 -5.12 17.34
CA GLU A 207 1.62 -5.97 18.42
C GLU A 207 2.41 -5.70 19.70
N THR A 208 1.71 -5.39 20.80
CA THR A 208 2.29 -5.16 22.13
C THR A 208 1.74 -6.17 23.13
N ARG A 209 2.63 -6.89 23.85
CA ARG A 209 2.24 -7.90 24.85
C ARG A 209 2.59 -7.49 26.29
N THR A 210 3.83 -7.08 26.54
CA THR A 210 4.33 -6.81 27.91
C THR A 210 5.18 -5.53 27.93
N GLU A 211 4.69 -4.44 27.32
CA GLU A 211 5.31 -3.11 27.10
C GLU A 211 6.12 -2.95 25.81
N ALA A 212 6.89 -3.95 25.38
CA ALA A 212 7.62 -3.87 24.11
C ALA A 212 6.69 -4.18 22.91
N GLY A 213 6.51 -3.20 22.02
CA GLY A 213 5.77 -3.36 20.77
C GLY A 213 6.66 -3.88 19.64
N THR A 214 6.25 -4.96 18.99
CA THR A 214 6.90 -5.45 17.76
C THR A 214 6.07 -5.02 16.56
N THR A 215 6.70 -4.34 15.60
CA THR A 215 6.05 -3.98 14.34
C THR A 215 6.24 -5.12 13.35
N PHE A 216 5.17 -5.53 12.69
CA PHE A 216 5.18 -6.58 11.68
C PHE A 216 4.89 -5.97 10.32
N PHE A 217 5.66 -6.38 9.31
CA PHE A 217 5.25 -6.26 7.92
C PHE A 217 4.41 -7.48 7.55
N VAL A 218 3.30 -7.23 6.86
CA VAL A 218 2.37 -8.27 6.41
C VAL A 218 2.04 -8.12 4.93
N SER A 219 2.02 -9.27 4.26
CA SER A 219 1.44 -9.45 2.93
C SER A 219 0.34 -10.48 3.05
N SER A 220 -0.89 -10.09 2.71
CA SER A 220 -2.10 -10.86 2.99
C SER A 220 -3.05 -10.82 1.80
N GLN A 221 -3.77 -11.92 1.57
CA GLN A 221 -4.98 -11.89 0.75
C GLN A 221 -6.20 -11.72 1.64
N LEU A 222 -7.01 -10.71 1.33
CA LEU A 222 -8.32 -10.49 1.92
C LEU A 222 -9.39 -10.98 0.97
N VAL A 223 -10.39 -11.68 1.48
CA VAL A 223 -11.57 -12.04 0.69
C VAL A 223 -12.77 -11.34 1.29
N PHE A 224 -13.43 -10.50 0.49
CA PHE A 224 -14.70 -9.88 0.83
C PHE A 224 -15.83 -10.63 0.13
N ARG A 225 -16.96 -10.81 0.81
CA ARG A 225 -18.15 -11.45 0.23
C ARG A 225 -19.40 -10.63 0.46
N ARG A 226 -20.36 -10.75 -0.44
CA ARG A 226 -21.71 -10.19 -0.28
C ARG A 226 -22.71 -11.08 -1.00
N ASN A 227 -23.92 -11.21 -0.47
CA ASN A 227 -24.98 -11.99 -1.10
C ASN A 227 -25.28 -11.45 -2.51
N ARG A 228 -25.66 -12.36 -3.42
CA ARG A 228 -26.11 -12.01 -4.78
C ARG A 228 -27.35 -11.11 -4.71
N GLY A 229 -27.45 -10.15 -5.63
CA GLY A 229 -28.60 -9.23 -5.73
C GLY A 229 -28.64 -8.12 -4.68
N VAL A 230 -27.70 -8.09 -3.73
CA VAL A 230 -27.52 -6.94 -2.83
C VAL A 230 -26.81 -5.83 -3.60
N VAL A 231 -27.32 -4.60 -3.47
CA VAL A 231 -26.75 -3.40 -4.10
C VAL A 231 -25.84 -2.68 -3.11
N SER A 232 -24.71 -2.13 -3.57
CA SER A 232 -23.75 -1.43 -2.70
C SER A 232 -24.39 -0.19 -2.09
N LEU A 233 -24.14 0.02 -0.79
CA LEU A 233 -24.60 1.23 -0.10
C LEU A 233 -23.90 2.50 -0.65
N PRO A 234 -24.58 3.66 -0.62
CA PRO A 234 -24.00 4.92 -1.04
C PRO A 234 -22.88 5.40 -0.09
N PRO A 235 -22.04 6.37 -0.52
CA PRO A 235 -20.85 6.80 0.23
C PRO A 235 -21.11 7.20 1.68
N GLU A 236 -22.22 7.89 1.93
CA GLU A 236 -22.59 8.41 3.26
C GLU A 236 -22.89 7.28 4.26
N ARG A 237 -23.19 6.07 3.75
CA ARG A 237 -23.46 4.86 4.55
C ARG A 237 -22.32 3.85 4.57
N MET A 238 -21.38 3.90 3.62
CA MET A 238 -20.27 2.95 3.54
C MET A 238 -19.01 3.43 4.28
N ARG A 239 -18.89 4.75 4.54
CA ARG A 239 -17.74 5.35 5.24
C ARG A 239 -17.78 5.23 6.77
N SER A 240 -18.87 4.73 7.34
CA SER A 240 -19.00 4.50 8.78
C SER A 240 -19.36 3.04 9.07
N LEU A 241 -18.95 2.56 10.25
CA LEU A 241 -19.52 1.35 10.83
C LEU A 241 -20.87 1.76 11.43
N SER A 242 -21.93 1.51 10.68
CA SER A 242 -23.30 1.88 11.04
C SER A 242 -24.21 0.80 10.50
N CYS A 243 -25.35 0.53 11.15
CA CYS A 243 -26.20 -0.58 10.75
C CYS A 243 -26.43 -0.61 9.21
N PRO A 244 -26.00 -1.66 8.49
CA PRO A 244 -26.07 -1.67 7.03
C PRO A 244 -27.50 -1.75 6.51
N SER A 245 -28.47 -2.10 7.38
CA SER A 245 -29.90 -2.00 7.06
C SER A 245 -30.43 -0.56 7.18
N CYS A 246 -30.41 0.05 8.37
CA CYS A 246 -31.07 1.33 8.64
C CYS A 246 -30.16 2.57 8.76
N GLY A 247 -28.84 2.39 8.91
CA GLY A 247 -27.87 3.49 9.03
C GLY A 247 -27.70 4.07 10.44
N ALA A 248 -28.35 3.51 11.47
CA ALA A 248 -28.17 3.96 12.85
C ALA A 248 -26.74 3.70 13.37
N GLY A 249 -26.19 4.63 14.15
CA GLY A 249 -24.93 4.47 14.88
C GLY A 249 -25.03 3.31 15.88
N GLU A 250 -24.01 2.45 15.91
CA GLU A 250 -24.19 1.06 16.32
C GLU A 250 -24.42 0.81 17.82
N LYS A 251 -25.47 0.05 18.11
CA LYS A 251 -25.59 -0.90 19.23
C LYS A 251 -26.23 -2.16 18.66
N LEU A 252 -25.41 -3.12 18.27
CA LEU A 252 -25.88 -4.46 17.92
C LEU A 252 -25.89 -5.30 19.20
N ASP A 253 -26.93 -6.09 19.40
CA ASP A 253 -26.86 -7.14 20.41
C ASP A 253 -25.90 -8.27 19.96
N ARG A 254 -25.64 -9.23 20.85
CA ARG A 254 -24.64 -10.28 20.60
C ARG A 254 -25.03 -11.19 19.44
N GLU A 255 -26.31 -11.21 19.11
CA GLU A 255 -26.96 -12.02 18.08
C GLU A 255 -26.91 -11.33 16.70
N GLY A 256 -26.41 -10.09 16.62
CA GLY A 256 -26.31 -9.35 15.36
C GLY A 256 -27.63 -8.73 14.93
N VAL A 257 -28.53 -8.43 15.88
CA VAL A 257 -29.75 -7.68 15.64
C VAL A 257 -29.51 -6.21 16.00
N CYS A 258 -30.00 -5.32 15.14
CA CYS A 258 -29.90 -3.89 15.37
C CYS A 258 -30.86 -3.43 16.46
N ALA A 259 -30.35 -2.83 17.53
CA ALA A 259 -31.18 -2.29 18.62
C ALA A 259 -32.11 -1.14 18.19
N PHE A 260 -31.88 -0.54 17.02
CA PHE A 260 -32.68 0.59 16.51
C PHE A 260 -33.79 0.16 15.57
N CYS A 261 -33.50 -0.68 14.57
CA CYS A 261 -34.52 -1.13 13.60
C CYS A 261 -35.04 -2.55 13.83
N GLY A 262 -34.47 -3.30 14.78
CA GLY A 262 -34.85 -4.69 15.06
C GLY A 262 -34.46 -5.69 13.96
N GLN A 263 -33.76 -5.24 12.92
CA GLN A 263 -33.36 -6.10 11.80
C GLN A 263 -32.15 -6.95 12.20
N ALA A 264 -32.24 -8.26 11.98
CA ALA A 264 -31.07 -9.13 11.96
C ALA A 264 -30.18 -8.75 10.78
N VAL A 265 -28.92 -8.44 11.04
CA VAL A 265 -27.93 -8.02 10.04
C VAL A 265 -26.81 -9.06 9.91
N PRO A 266 -27.11 -10.25 9.36
CA PRO A 266 -26.09 -11.27 9.17
C PRO A 266 -25.01 -10.78 8.19
N PRO A 267 -23.74 -11.15 8.40
CA PRO A 267 -22.65 -10.72 7.53
C PRO A 267 -22.88 -11.03 6.05
N GLY A 268 -22.65 -10.06 5.18
CA GLY A 268 -22.82 -10.21 3.73
C GLY A 268 -24.23 -9.94 3.21
N ALA A 269 -25.26 -9.84 4.07
CA ALA A 269 -26.65 -9.71 3.62
C ALA A 269 -27.07 -8.31 3.19
N PHE A 270 -26.44 -7.27 3.74
CA PHE A 270 -26.77 -5.87 3.44
C PHE A 270 -25.56 -5.06 2.93
N GLN A 271 -24.35 -5.60 3.10
CA GLN A 271 -23.11 -4.99 2.69
C GLN A 271 -22.01 -6.06 2.58
N TRP A 272 -20.88 -5.72 1.95
CA TRP A 272 -19.67 -6.53 1.96
C TRP A 272 -19.22 -6.90 3.39
N GLN A 273 -18.85 -8.15 3.58
CA GLN A 273 -18.19 -8.67 4.78
C GLN A 273 -16.76 -9.09 4.46
N LEU A 274 -15.83 -8.89 5.40
CA LEU A 274 -14.54 -9.56 5.41
C LEU A 274 -14.78 -11.04 5.76
N PHE A 275 -14.60 -11.90 4.77
CA PHE A 275 -14.84 -13.33 4.88
C PHE A 275 -13.61 -14.08 5.39
N SER A 276 -12.43 -13.78 4.86
CA SER A 276 -11.18 -14.38 5.32
C SER A 276 -9.98 -13.45 5.14
N VAL A 277 -8.99 -13.66 6.00
CA VAL A 277 -7.65 -13.07 5.92
C VAL A 277 -6.66 -14.23 5.83
N LEU A 278 -5.86 -14.28 4.77
CA LEU A 278 -4.76 -15.23 4.62
C LEU A 278 -3.45 -14.46 4.58
N ASP A 279 -2.64 -14.56 5.62
CA ASP A 279 -1.31 -13.96 5.66
C ASP A 279 -0.32 -14.87 4.94
N TYR A 280 0.23 -14.39 3.82
CA TYR A 280 1.30 -15.09 3.09
C TYR A 280 2.66 -14.84 3.72
N THR A 281 2.88 -13.62 4.21
CA THR A 281 4.13 -13.23 4.86
C THR A 281 3.80 -12.39 6.07
N ARG A 282 4.44 -12.72 7.18
CA ARG A 282 4.41 -11.95 8.42
C ARG A 282 5.79 -12.00 9.03
N ILE A 283 6.51 -10.89 8.94
CA ILE A 283 7.90 -10.81 9.42
C ILE A 283 8.03 -9.67 10.45
N PRO A 284 8.69 -9.91 11.60
CA PRO A 284 9.00 -8.84 12.51
C PRO A 284 9.94 -7.86 11.81
N ARG A 285 9.58 -6.58 11.81
CA ARG A 285 10.51 -5.53 11.38
C ARG A 285 11.41 -5.18 12.55
N ALA A 286 12.73 -5.19 12.31
CA ALA A 286 13.65 -4.41 13.13
C ALA A 286 13.18 -2.96 13.15
N ALA A 287 13.44 -2.23 14.24
CA ALA A 287 13.07 -0.82 14.35
C ALA A 287 13.51 -0.11 13.08
N MET A 288 12.54 0.32 12.29
CA MET A 288 12.76 0.83 10.95
C MET A 288 13.80 1.94 10.99
N GLU A 289 14.92 1.74 10.32
CA GLU A 289 15.96 2.75 10.22
C GLU A 289 15.45 3.86 9.32
N LEU A 290 14.82 4.87 9.92
CA LEU A 290 14.33 6.06 9.22
C LEU A 290 15.45 6.79 8.45
N ALA A 291 16.72 6.49 8.73
CA ALA A 291 17.92 7.09 8.17
C ALA A 291 18.38 6.51 6.82
N VAL A 292 17.88 5.33 6.40
CA VAL A 292 18.37 4.65 5.19
C VAL A 292 17.55 5.06 3.97
N ASP A 293 18.21 5.48 2.90
CA ASP A 293 17.54 5.73 1.62
C ASP A 293 17.67 4.52 0.71
N GLN A 294 16.60 4.22 -0.01
CA GLN A 294 16.59 3.17 -1.01
C GLN A 294 16.53 3.77 -2.41
N PRO A 295 17.21 3.19 -3.40
CA PRO A 295 17.13 3.66 -4.78
C PRO A 295 15.73 3.42 -5.33
N GLU A 296 15.19 4.43 -6.00
CA GLU A 296 13.90 4.39 -6.70
C GLU A 296 13.97 3.33 -7.81
N ARG A 297 12.89 2.54 -7.98
CA ARG A 297 12.82 1.50 -9.01
C ARG A 297 11.68 1.80 -9.95
N GLY A 298 11.96 1.78 -11.25
CA GLY A 298 10.91 1.88 -12.26
C GLY A 298 10.64 3.29 -12.77
N THR A 299 11.35 4.32 -12.31
CA THR A 299 11.23 5.69 -12.82
C THR A 299 11.39 5.77 -14.34
N ASP A 300 12.36 5.04 -14.90
CA ASP A 300 12.60 5.00 -16.34
C ASP A 300 11.67 4.05 -17.12
N ARG A 301 10.74 3.34 -16.46
CA ARG A 301 9.76 2.50 -17.15
C ARG A 301 8.77 3.36 -17.95
N PRO A 302 8.20 2.84 -19.03
CA PRO A 302 7.09 3.51 -19.70
C PRO A 302 5.90 3.66 -18.76
N THR A 303 5.14 4.73 -18.92
CA THR A 303 3.88 4.92 -18.21
C THR A 303 2.90 3.83 -18.63
N TRP A 304 2.26 3.20 -17.66
CA TRP A 304 1.19 2.26 -17.91
C TRP A 304 -0.09 3.06 -18.13
N PHE A 305 -0.66 2.96 -19.34
CA PHE A 305 -1.89 3.65 -19.71
C PHE A 305 -3.05 2.65 -19.74
N ASP A 306 -4.19 3.03 -19.16
CA ASP A 306 -5.42 2.25 -19.27
C ASP A 306 -5.83 2.17 -20.75
N PRO A 307 -6.13 0.97 -21.29
CA PRO A 307 -6.49 0.81 -22.70
C PRO A 307 -7.69 1.64 -23.14
N ASP A 308 -8.59 1.97 -22.22
CA ASP A 308 -9.83 2.70 -22.49
C ASP A 308 -9.66 4.23 -22.25
N LEU A 309 -8.45 4.69 -21.93
CA LEU A 309 -8.17 6.07 -21.53
C LEU A 309 -8.66 7.11 -22.53
N ASP A 310 -8.33 6.96 -23.82
CA ASP A 310 -8.74 7.92 -24.86
C ASP A 310 -10.26 8.04 -24.96
N THR A 311 -10.97 6.92 -24.78
CA THR A 311 -12.43 6.89 -24.78
C THR A 311 -12.98 7.60 -23.55
N GLU A 312 -12.40 7.34 -22.38
CA GLU A 312 -12.83 7.98 -21.13
C GLU A 312 -12.52 9.48 -21.10
N VAL A 313 -11.41 9.93 -21.70
CA VAL A 313 -11.10 11.36 -21.84
C VAL A 313 -12.13 12.07 -22.72
N ARG A 314 -12.53 11.47 -23.85
CA ARG A 314 -13.61 12.03 -24.69
C ARG A 314 -14.94 12.06 -23.95
N ALA A 315 -15.26 10.98 -23.23
CA ALA A 315 -16.50 10.88 -22.48
C ALA A 315 -16.53 11.86 -21.30
N PHE A 316 -15.39 12.10 -20.64
CA PHE A 316 -15.23 13.13 -19.63
C PHE A 316 -15.50 14.53 -20.18
N ALA A 317 -14.90 14.88 -21.31
CA ALA A 317 -15.09 16.19 -21.95
C ALA A 317 -16.56 16.42 -22.33
N ALA A 318 -17.25 15.39 -22.83
CA ALA A 318 -18.67 15.47 -23.17
C ALA A 318 -19.57 15.67 -21.93
N ARG A 319 -19.23 15.04 -20.79
CA ARG A 319 -19.99 15.16 -19.54
C ARG A 319 -19.71 16.44 -18.76
N ASN A 320 -18.49 16.97 -18.87
CA ASN A 320 -17.99 18.06 -18.05
C ASN A 320 -17.58 19.26 -18.94
N PRO A 321 -18.52 19.96 -19.60
CA PRO A 321 -18.19 21.03 -20.55
C PRO A 321 -17.58 22.28 -19.90
N GLN A 322 -17.67 22.41 -18.58
CA GLN A 322 -17.07 23.49 -17.79
C GLN A 322 -15.74 23.08 -17.16
N ASP A 323 -15.18 21.94 -17.57
CA ASP A 323 -13.95 21.39 -17.01
C ASP A 323 -13.02 20.87 -18.11
N SER A 324 -11.76 20.58 -17.74
CA SER A 324 -10.74 20.05 -18.64
C SER A 324 -9.80 19.11 -17.91
N ILE A 325 -9.16 18.21 -18.65
CA ILE A 325 -8.07 17.39 -18.12
C ILE A 325 -6.91 18.27 -17.65
N GLN A 326 -6.63 19.39 -18.34
CA GLN A 326 -5.57 20.31 -17.94
C GLN A 326 -5.78 20.84 -16.51
N ARG A 327 -7.01 21.24 -16.15
CA ARG A 327 -7.32 21.70 -14.79
C ARG A 327 -7.05 20.63 -13.74
N LEU A 328 -7.33 19.36 -14.04
CA LEU A 328 -6.98 18.23 -13.18
C LEU A 328 -5.45 18.12 -13.02
N LEU A 329 -4.68 18.19 -14.11
CA LEU A 329 -3.22 18.12 -14.06
C LEU A 329 -2.61 19.27 -13.25
N ASP A 330 -3.13 20.49 -13.42
CA ASP A 330 -2.72 21.68 -12.69
C ASP A 330 -3.02 21.54 -11.19
N ARG A 331 -4.24 21.10 -10.85
CA ARG A 331 -4.64 20.84 -9.46
C ARG A 331 -3.81 19.73 -8.82
N ALA A 332 -3.52 18.66 -9.55
CA ALA A 332 -2.67 17.59 -9.04
C ALA A 332 -1.24 18.07 -8.77
N THR A 333 -0.70 18.93 -9.64
CA THR A 333 0.61 19.56 -9.45
C THR A 333 0.61 20.48 -8.24
N GLU A 334 -0.44 21.28 -8.05
CA GLU A 334 -0.62 22.13 -6.87
C GLU A 334 -0.64 21.29 -5.58
N ILE A 335 -1.48 20.26 -5.53
CA ILE A 335 -1.59 19.35 -4.38
C ILE A 335 -0.25 18.66 -4.12
N PHE A 336 0.43 18.18 -5.15
CA PHE A 336 1.76 17.58 -5.04
C PHE A 336 2.73 18.53 -4.32
N LEU A 337 2.91 19.75 -4.83
CA LEU A 337 3.84 20.73 -4.25
C LEU A 337 3.45 21.12 -2.82
N LEU A 338 2.15 21.28 -2.54
CA LEU A 338 1.65 21.62 -1.21
C LEU A 338 1.95 20.52 -0.19
N LEU A 339 1.73 19.25 -0.55
CA LEU A 339 2.04 18.10 0.29
C LEU A 339 3.54 18.04 0.59
N GLN A 340 4.40 18.17 -0.42
CA GLN A 340 5.87 18.19 -0.21
C GLN A 340 6.28 19.28 0.78
N LYS A 341 5.70 20.47 0.65
CA LYS A 341 5.96 21.58 1.56
C LYS A 341 5.45 21.32 2.98
N ALA A 342 4.24 20.80 3.13
CA ALA A 342 3.64 20.47 4.43
C ALA A 342 4.47 19.42 5.17
N TRP A 343 4.94 18.41 4.43
CA TRP A 343 5.83 17.36 4.93
C TRP A 343 7.17 17.91 5.42
N SER A 344 7.88 18.68 4.57
CA SER A 344 9.17 19.30 4.90
C SER A 344 9.09 20.27 6.10
N ASP A 345 7.99 21.02 6.20
CA ASP A 345 7.70 21.93 7.31
C ASP A 345 7.35 21.19 8.62
N GLY A 346 7.07 19.89 8.57
CA GLY A 346 6.56 19.12 9.71
C GLY A 346 5.16 19.53 10.16
N ARG A 347 4.38 20.16 9.26
CA ARG A 347 3.06 20.75 9.50
C ARG A 347 2.00 20.06 8.66
N TRP A 348 1.72 18.81 9.02
CA TRP A 348 0.86 17.93 8.23
C TRP A 348 -0.60 18.38 8.19
N GLU A 349 -1.06 19.14 9.19
CA GLU A 349 -2.41 19.72 9.22
C GLU A 349 -2.75 20.53 7.96
N ARG A 350 -1.74 21.05 7.25
CA ARG A 350 -1.89 21.79 6.00
C ARG A 350 -2.29 20.92 4.82
N ALA A 351 -1.95 19.63 4.83
CA ALA A 351 -2.33 18.68 3.78
C ALA A 351 -3.79 18.23 3.92
N ARG A 352 -4.44 18.52 5.06
CA ARG A 352 -5.71 17.89 5.46
C ARG A 352 -6.83 18.03 4.45
N ALA A 353 -6.90 19.15 3.74
CA ALA A 353 -7.93 19.46 2.76
C ALA A 353 -7.79 18.68 1.43
N PHE A 354 -6.62 18.12 1.16
CA PHE A 354 -6.23 17.66 -0.17
C PHE A 354 -6.09 16.14 -0.27
N GLU A 355 -6.25 15.45 0.85
CA GLU A 355 -6.15 14.01 0.97
C GLU A 355 -7.41 13.44 1.59
N THR A 356 -7.83 12.26 1.12
CA THR A 356 -8.85 11.50 1.82
C THR A 356 -8.39 11.17 3.23
N ASP A 357 -9.35 10.99 4.14
CA ASP A 357 -9.08 10.67 5.54
C ASP A 357 -8.07 9.51 5.67
N ARG A 358 -8.18 8.51 4.79
CA ARG A 358 -7.30 7.35 4.77
C ARG A 358 -5.85 7.72 4.46
N VAL A 359 -5.62 8.46 3.38
CA VAL A 359 -4.26 8.87 2.96
C VAL A 359 -3.66 9.78 4.02
N TYR A 360 -4.45 10.70 4.56
CA TYR A 360 -4.02 11.59 5.62
C TYR A 360 -3.55 10.83 6.87
N GLN A 361 -4.31 9.84 7.33
CA GLN A 361 -3.94 9.03 8.50
C GLN A 361 -2.67 8.19 8.24
N MET A 362 -2.52 7.64 7.03
CA MET A 362 -1.31 6.92 6.62
C MET A 362 -0.08 7.82 6.69
N HIS A 363 -0.15 9.04 6.17
CA HIS A 363 0.96 9.99 6.20
C HIS A 363 1.20 10.57 7.61
N LEU A 364 0.14 10.83 8.38
CA LEU A 364 0.26 11.32 9.76
C LEU A 364 1.04 10.34 10.64
N PHE A 365 0.86 9.03 10.46
CA PHE A 365 1.67 8.02 11.15
C PHE A 365 3.17 8.26 10.97
N TRP A 366 3.62 8.48 9.72
CA TRP A 366 5.03 8.73 9.43
C TRP A 366 5.53 10.01 10.10
N MET A 367 4.72 11.06 10.04
CA MET A 367 5.03 12.33 10.69
C MET A 367 5.23 12.18 12.19
N LEU A 368 4.34 11.44 12.86
CA LEU A 368 4.46 11.17 14.30
C LEU A 368 5.71 10.33 14.60
N ARG A 369 6.07 9.35 13.76
CA ARG A 369 7.30 8.56 13.93
C ARG A 369 8.58 9.38 13.77
N TYR A 370 8.60 10.29 12.80
CA TYR A 370 9.69 11.25 12.66
C TYR A 370 9.83 12.11 13.92
N GLN A 371 8.72 12.64 14.43
CA GLN A 371 8.69 13.42 15.66
C GLN A 371 9.16 12.62 16.88
N GLU A 372 8.69 11.39 17.07
CA GLU A 372 9.11 10.49 18.16
C GLU A 372 10.62 10.24 18.18
N LYS A 373 11.25 10.19 16.99
CA LYS A 373 12.69 9.98 16.83
C LYS A 373 13.50 11.27 16.79
N GLY A 374 12.85 12.44 16.89
CA GLY A 374 13.51 13.74 16.75
C GLY A 374 14.15 13.92 15.37
N ILE A 375 13.62 13.26 14.34
CA ILE A 375 14.08 13.35 12.96
C ILE A 375 13.09 14.20 12.18
N ARG A 376 13.57 15.03 11.26
CA ARG A 376 12.75 15.72 10.27
C ARG A 376 13.24 15.40 8.86
N ASN A 377 12.34 14.94 8.00
CA ASN A 377 12.60 14.86 6.58
C ASN A 377 12.47 16.27 5.97
N VAL A 378 13.49 16.71 5.24
CA VAL A 378 13.56 18.02 4.59
C VAL A 378 13.63 17.83 3.09
N LEU A 379 12.61 18.35 2.42
CA LEU A 379 12.47 18.35 0.98
C LEU A 379 12.69 19.78 0.46
N SER A 380 13.55 19.93 -0.55
CA SER A 380 13.89 21.20 -1.18
C SER A 380 14.17 21.05 -2.67
N ASP A 381 14.16 22.15 -3.43
CA ASP A 381 14.29 22.13 -4.90
C ASP A 381 13.33 21.13 -5.57
N VAL A 382 12.07 21.14 -5.12
CA VAL A 382 11.03 20.28 -5.68
C VAL A 382 10.68 20.76 -7.09
N GLN A 383 10.90 19.90 -8.07
CA GLN A 383 10.62 20.15 -9.49
C GLN A 383 9.71 19.06 -10.03
N VAL A 384 8.61 19.46 -10.67
CA VAL A 384 7.74 18.55 -11.43
C VAL A 384 8.14 18.65 -12.90
N HIS A 385 8.59 17.53 -13.47
CA HIS A 385 9.08 17.46 -14.85
C HIS A 385 7.98 17.12 -15.84
N LYS A 386 7.08 16.21 -15.46
CA LYS A 386 6.03 15.69 -16.33
C LYS A 386 4.88 15.14 -15.49
N VAL A 387 3.65 15.41 -15.91
CA VAL A 387 2.44 14.77 -15.35
C VAL A 387 1.68 14.11 -16.49
N GLU A 388 1.43 12.81 -16.38
CA GLU A 388 0.75 12.02 -17.39
C GLU A 388 -0.54 11.45 -16.83
N LEU A 389 -1.68 11.68 -17.49
CA LEU A 389 -2.91 10.97 -17.18
C LEU A 389 -2.77 9.52 -17.62
N ALA A 390 -2.67 8.60 -16.66
CA ALA A 390 -2.49 7.17 -16.89
C ALA A 390 -3.85 6.45 -17.00
N LYS A 391 -4.83 6.86 -16.20
CA LYS A 391 -6.15 6.22 -16.12
C LYS A 391 -7.21 7.23 -15.74
N LEU A 392 -8.37 7.15 -16.37
CA LEU A 392 -9.55 7.94 -16.03
C LEU A 392 -10.76 7.01 -16.03
N ARG A 393 -11.55 7.03 -14.95
CA ARG A 393 -12.71 6.17 -14.80
C ARG A 393 -13.84 6.93 -14.14
N ARG A 394 -15.06 6.43 -14.34
CA ARG A 394 -16.26 6.89 -13.65
C ARG A 394 -17.08 5.70 -13.20
N ASP A 395 -17.54 5.75 -11.97
CA ASP A 395 -18.55 4.84 -11.43
C ASP A 395 -19.83 5.61 -11.05
N ALA A 396 -20.70 4.98 -10.26
CA ALA A 396 -21.98 5.56 -9.83
C ALA A 396 -21.83 6.86 -9.02
N PHE A 397 -20.75 6.99 -8.27
CA PHE A 397 -20.56 8.06 -7.28
C PHE A 397 -19.34 8.93 -7.56
N TYR A 398 -18.27 8.38 -8.12
CA TYR A 398 -17.00 9.07 -8.31
C TYR A 398 -16.51 9.04 -9.75
N GLU A 399 -15.78 10.09 -10.10
CA GLU A 399 -14.77 10.05 -11.15
C GLU A 399 -13.41 9.86 -10.46
N SER A 400 -12.58 8.96 -10.99
CA SER A 400 -11.24 8.67 -10.49
C SER A 400 -10.21 8.85 -11.60
N ALA A 401 -9.09 9.47 -11.27
CA ALA A 401 -8.01 9.73 -12.21
C ALA A 401 -6.67 9.35 -11.59
N THR A 402 -5.92 8.48 -12.25
CA THR A 402 -4.55 8.14 -11.87
C THR A 402 -3.59 8.90 -12.77
N LEU A 403 -2.70 9.66 -12.16
CA LEU A 403 -1.68 10.47 -12.82
C LEU A 403 -0.30 9.94 -12.47
N ARG A 404 0.57 9.75 -13.45
CA ARG A 404 2.00 9.51 -13.19
C ARG A 404 2.73 10.85 -13.13
N ILE A 405 3.29 11.18 -11.98
CA ILE A 405 4.03 12.42 -11.73
C ILE A 405 5.52 12.09 -11.72
N HIS A 406 6.27 12.67 -12.66
CA HIS A 406 7.73 12.60 -12.72
C HIS A 406 8.30 13.84 -12.05
N ALA A 407 9.11 13.66 -11.02
CA ALA A 407 9.63 14.75 -10.22
C ALA A 407 11.09 14.56 -9.83
N SER A 408 11.70 15.63 -9.35
CA SER A 408 12.97 15.55 -8.63
C SER A 408 12.98 16.49 -7.44
N MET A 409 13.73 16.12 -6.41
CA MET A 409 13.97 17.01 -5.26
C MET A 409 15.24 16.63 -4.52
N ILE A 410 15.76 17.57 -3.74
CA ILE A 410 16.76 17.32 -2.71
C ILE A 410 16.01 16.81 -1.48
N ASP A 411 16.31 15.58 -1.05
CA ASP A 411 15.75 14.95 0.15
C ASP A 411 16.87 14.55 1.10
N TYR A 412 16.76 15.05 2.32
CA TYR A 412 17.64 14.68 3.41
C TYR A 412 16.91 14.73 4.74
N LYS A 413 17.36 13.89 5.65
CA LYS A 413 16.79 13.75 6.99
C LYS A 413 17.76 14.37 7.97
N ILE A 414 17.26 15.24 8.84
CA ILE A 414 18.04 15.86 9.92
C ILE A 414 17.56 15.38 11.28
N ASP A 415 18.47 15.24 12.23
CA ASP A 415 18.11 15.03 13.63
C ASP A 415 17.82 16.35 14.35
N SER A 416 17.57 16.26 15.66
CA SER A 416 17.30 17.40 16.53
C SER A 416 18.48 18.38 16.67
N SER A 417 19.71 17.94 16.38
CA SER A 417 20.91 18.80 16.33
C SER A 417 21.09 19.51 14.98
N GLY A 418 20.29 19.13 13.97
CA GLY A 418 20.40 19.63 12.60
C GLY A 418 21.43 18.88 11.75
N GLN A 419 22.05 17.83 12.30
CA GLN A 419 22.97 16.95 11.58
C GLN A 419 22.19 16.10 10.59
N VAL A 420 22.76 15.92 9.39
CA VAL A 420 22.18 15.02 8.38
C VAL A 420 22.41 13.58 8.82
N VAL A 421 21.32 12.83 8.94
CA VAL A 421 21.30 11.41 9.33
C VAL A 421 20.90 10.48 8.19
N GLY A 422 20.39 11.03 7.08
CA GLY A 422 20.06 10.30 5.86
C GLY A 422 19.88 11.27 4.69
N GLY A 423 19.97 10.78 3.47
CA GLY A 423 19.81 11.57 2.25
C GLY A 423 21.00 12.46 1.91
N SER A 424 20.76 13.38 0.98
CA SER A 424 21.77 14.29 0.46
C SER A 424 21.22 15.70 0.38
N ARG A 425 21.99 16.66 0.90
CA ARG A 425 21.69 18.10 0.76
C ARG A 425 22.01 18.68 -0.61
N LYS A 426 22.64 17.90 -1.50
CA LYS A 426 23.23 18.41 -2.75
C LYS A 426 22.80 17.64 -3.98
N VAL A 427 22.49 16.35 -3.83
CA VAL A 427 22.18 15.48 -4.96
C VAL A 427 20.67 15.40 -5.09
N PRO A 428 20.07 15.98 -6.14
CA PRO A 428 18.65 15.81 -6.38
C PRO A 428 18.37 14.36 -6.75
N ARG A 429 17.37 13.79 -6.11
CA ARG A 429 16.79 12.48 -6.40
C ARG A 429 15.71 12.66 -7.46
N ARG A 430 15.74 11.84 -8.51
CA ARG A 430 14.69 11.75 -9.53
C ARG A 430 13.83 10.53 -9.26
N PHE A 431 12.53 10.68 -9.38
CA PHE A 431 11.57 9.62 -9.12
C PHE A 431 10.26 9.84 -9.90
N SER A 432 9.40 8.83 -9.95
CA SER A 432 8.02 8.99 -10.40
C SER A 432 7.06 8.15 -9.56
N GLU A 433 5.82 8.60 -9.47
CA GLU A 433 4.77 7.96 -8.69
C GLU A 433 3.43 8.06 -9.41
N TYR A 434 2.55 7.08 -9.17
CA TYR A 434 1.16 7.10 -9.60
C TYR A 434 0.28 7.64 -8.48
N TRP A 435 -0.28 8.83 -8.68
CA TRP A 435 -1.19 9.49 -7.75
C TRP A 435 -2.62 9.34 -8.26
N THR A 436 -3.48 8.70 -7.48
CA THR A 436 -4.90 8.58 -7.79
C THR A 436 -5.70 9.62 -7.04
N PHE A 437 -6.50 10.38 -7.78
CA PHE A 437 -7.44 11.37 -7.28
C PHE A 437 -8.87 10.91 -7.50
N ILE A 438 -9.77 11.29 -6.60
CA ILE A 438 -11.21 11.09 -6.74
C ILE A 438 -11.95 12.41 -6.61
N ARG A 439 -13.10 12.49 -7.27
CA ARG A 439 -14.10 13.54 -7.08
C ARG A 439 -15.50 13.00 -7.27
N ARG A 440 -16.53 13.68 -6.77
CA ARG A 440 -17.92 13.27 -6.99
C ARG A 440 -18.26 13.35 -8.47
N ALA A 441 -18.89 12.29 -8.99
CA ALA A 441 -19.44 12.30 -10.33
C ALA A 441 -20.48 13.43 -10.48
N GLY A 442 -20.32 14.25 -11.52
CA GLY A 442 -21.18 15.40 -11.77
C GLY A 442 -20.84 16.66 -10.95
N PHE A 443 -19.74 16.65 -10.18
CA PHE A 443 -19.23 17.87 -9.57
C PHE A 443 -18.84 18.89 -10.65
N VAL A 444 -19.32 20.12 -10.49
CA VAL A 444 -18.99 21.24 -11.38
C VAL A 444 -18.08 22.19 -10.62
N PRO A 445 -16.82 22.39 -11.06
CA PRO A 445 -15.91 23.34 -10.43
C PRO A 445 -16.49 24.75 -10.38
N ARG A 446 -16.23 25.47 -9.29
CA ARG A 446 -16.67 26.86 -9.09
C ARG A 446 -15.53 27.68 -8.51
N GLY A 447 -15.34 28.88 -9.04
CA GLY A 447 -14.36 29.83 -8.51
C GLY A 447 -12.91 29.34 -8.66
N ASP A 448 -12.07 29.79 -7.73
CA ASP A 448 -10.65 29.48 -7.67
C ASP A 448 -10.39 28.09 -7.05
N SER A 449 -9.44 27.32 -7.59
CA SER A 449 -9.03 26.01 -7.06
C SER A 449 -8.42 26.08 -5.66
N SER A 450 -7.94 27.27 -5.27
CA SER A 450 -7.38 27.57 -3.95
C SER A 450 -8.42 27.81 -2.85
N ALA A 451 -9.70 27.84 -3.20
CA ALA A 451 -10.81 28.04 -2.29
C ALA A 451 -11.52 26.72 -1.92
N CYS A 452 -12.32 26.75 -0.86
CA CYS A 452 -13.18 25.65 -0.47
C CYS A 452 -14.14 25.32 -1.61
N PRO A 453 -14.12 24.08 -2.16
CA PRO A 453 -14.91 23.73 -3.34
C PRO A 453 -16.42 23.68 -3.05
N SER A 454 -16.81 23.77 -1.77
CA SER A 454 -18.21 23.81 -1.36
C SER A 454 -18.74 25.24 -1.19
N CYS A 455 -18.00 26.13 -0.52
CA CYS A 455 -18.51 27.46 -0.14
C CYS A 455 -17.69 28.65 -0.67
N GLY A 456 -16.54 28.43 -1.29
CA GLY A 456 -15.67 29.49 -1.83
C GLY A 456 -14.84 30.27 -0.80
N ALA A 457 -14.91 29.93 0.49
CA ALA A 457 -14.05 30.52 1.52
C ALA A 457 -12.60 30.01 1.38
N PRO A 458 -11.58 30.69 1.94
CA PRO A 458 -10.21 30.16 2.00
C PRO A 458 -10.18 28.76 2.61
N VAL A 459 -9.32 27.87 2.08
CA VAL A 459 -9.22 26.49 2.56
C VAL A 459 -8.67 26.46 3.99
N LYS A 460 -9.58 26.27 4.94
CA LYS A 460 -9.29 25.91 6.34
C LYS A 460 -10.14 24.71 6.73
N VAL A 461 -9.49 23.67 7.23
CA VAL A 461 -10.09 22.37 7.44
C VAL A 461 -9.72 21.86 8.81
N ALA A 462 -10.73 21.47 9.59
CA ALA A 462 -10.54 20.80 10.86
C ALA A 462 -9.95 19.39 10.65
N MET A 463 -9.41 18.78 11.70
CA MET A 463 -8.76 17.47 11.60
C MET A 463 -9.67 16.34 11.10
N ASP A 464 -10.98 16.49 11.25
CA ASP A 464 -11.98 15.56 10.71
C ASP A 464 -12.25 15.75 9.20
N GLY A 465 -11.56 16.68 8.54
CA GLY A 465 -11.69 16.93 7.10
C GLY A 465 -12.80 17.92 6.75
N ARG A 466 -13.48 18.52 7.73
CA ARG A 466 -14.55 19.50 7.49
C ARG A 466 -14.02 20.92 7.33
N CYS A 467 -14.57 21.64 6.37
CA CYS A 467 -14.30 23.07 6.21
C CYS A 467 -14.76 23.84 7.46
N GLU A 468 -13.91 24.69 8.01
CA GLU A 468 -14.22 25.46 9.22
C GLU A 468 -15.36 26.49 9.02
N PHE A 469 -15.67 26.84 7.77
CA PHE A 469 -16.68 27.85 7.43
C PHE A 469 -18.05 27.26 7.10
N CYS A 470 -18.11 26.18 6.31
CA CYS A 470 -19.39 25.58 5.88
C CYS A 470 -19.64 24.19 6.49
N HIS A 471 -18.69 23.64 7.24
CA HIS A 471 -18.77 22.35 7.93
C HIS A 471 -18.97 21.11 7.03
N ASN A 472 -18.93 21.29 5.71
CA ASN A 472 -18.91 20.19 4.76
C ASN A 472 -17.55 19.48 4.79
N HIS A 473 -17.58 18.15 4.71
CA HIS A 473 -16.39 17.28 4.69
C HIS A 473 -15.74 17.35 3.31
N ILE A 474 -14.90 18.36 3.08
CA ILE A 474 -14.31 18.59 1.76
C ILE A 474 -13.20 17.59 1.40
N ALA A 475 -12.59 16.96 2.42
CA ALA A 475 -11.61 15.90 2.26
C ALA A 475 -12.23 14.53 1.87
N SER A 476 -13.55 14.41 1.76
CA SER A 476 -14.19 13.13 1.45
C SER A 476 -13.99 12.68 -0.01
N GLY A 477 -13.68 13.63 -0.91
CA GLY A 477 -13.75 13.42 -2.36
C GLY A 477 -15.14 13.70 -2.94
N ASP A 478 -16.08 14.22 -2.15
CA ASP A 478 -17.43 14.59 -2.65
C ASP A 478 -17.48 15.93 -3.41
N PHE A 479 -16.34 16.61 -3.53
CA PHE A 479 -16.24 17.93 -4.16
C PHE A 479 -15.24 17.88 -5.32
N ASP A 480 -14.22 18.75 -5.33
CA ASP A 480 -13.18 18.72 -6.36
C ASP A 480 -12.19 17.57 -6.11
N TRP A 481 -11.24 17.40 -7.03
CA TRP A 481 -10.24 16.33 -6.97
C TRP A 481 -9.46 16.35 -5.65
N THR A 482 -9.49 15.21 -4.96
CA THR A 482 -8.82 14.94 -3.68
C THR A 482 -7.97 13.68 -3.82
N LEU A 483 -6.75 13.70 -3.30
CA LEU A 483 -5.82 12.56 -3.37
C LEU A 483 -6.35 11.38 -2.55
N SER A 484 -6.48 10.22 -3.18
CA SER A 484 -7.00 8.99 -2.56
C SER A 484 -6.00 7.84 -2.48
N ALA A 485 -4.94 7.85 -3.29
CA ALA A 485 -3.87 6.87 -3.21
C ALA A 485 -2.57 7.38 -3.85
N ILE A 486 -1.43 6.91 -3.35
CA ILE A 486 -0.13 7.06 -4.00
C ILE A 486 0.49 5.67 -4.15
N GLU A 487 0.95 5.31 -5.35
CA GLU A 487 1.60 4.03 -5.65
C GLU A 487 2.95 4.29 -6.31
N GLN A 488 3.96 3.51 -5.93
CA GLN A 488 5.28 3.54 -6.58
C GLN A 488 5.26 2.80 -7.92
N ASP A 489 6.21 3.10 -8.80
CA ASP A 489 6.27 2.54 -10.16
C ASP A 489 6.35 1.01 -10.20
N GLU A 490 6.97 0.38 -9.20
CA GLU A 490 7.08 -1.07 -9.07
C GLU A 490 5.84 -1.74 -8.47
N SER A 491 4.98 -0.97 -7.80
CA SER A 491 3.74 -1.45 -7.18
C SER A 491 2.54 -1.28 -8.11
N TYR A 492 2.57 -0.28 -9.00
CA TYR A 492 1.46 0.01 -9.89
C TYR A 492 1.30 -1.07 -10.97
N ALA A 493 0.13 -1.70 -11.01
CA ALA A 493 -0.20 -2.80 -11.92
C ALA A 493 -1.37 -2.50 -12.88
N GLY A 494 -1.84 -1.24 -12.92
CA GLY A 494 -2.91 -0.78 -13.81
C GLY A 494 -4.32 -0.78 -13.22
#